data_AF-D4DEM6-F1
#
_entry.id   AF-D4DEM6-F1
#
_cell.length_a   1.000
_cell.length_b   1.000
_cell.length_c   1.000
_cell.angle_alpha   90.00
_cell.angle_beta   90.00
_cell.angle_gamma   90.00
#
_symmetry.space_group_name_H-M   'P 1'
#
loop_
_entity.id
_entity.type
_entity.pdbx_description
1 polymer ?
#
loop_
_entity_poly.entity_id
_entity_poly.type
_entity_poly.pdbx_seq_one_letter_code
_entity_poly.pdbx_strand_id
1 'polypeptide(L)'
;MSSPVPDLDGAAVPEEQILGYGRSGLVIRVENTALKIPLRYIRSSDDEVEINTEVIQREQEAYRRLGQCEGVVACLEMSEKSTRLALMENGDLRSYITKIRPSRLLQLFWFREIAYTLSRIHDRRVIVADVSSRNLLLDADLSIKFCDFTESSILPLIANIEAANDNGYSIQTDIGQLGAVIVGDFYVEN
;
A
#
# COMPACT_ATOMS: atom_id res chain seq x y z
N MET A 1 20.19 4.35 15.23
CA MET A 1 20.18 5.79 15.62
C MET A 1 18.71 6.19 15.76
N SER A 2 18.34 7.32 16.37
CA SER A 2 16.92 7.73 16.39
C SER A 2 16.52 8.34 15.03
N SER A 3 15.32 8.06 14.54
CA SER A 3 14.84 8.64 13.28
C SER A 3 14.70 10.17 13.37
N PRO A 4 14.97 10.92 12.29
CA PRO A 4 14.66 12.35 12.20
C PRO A 4 13.15 12.64 12.10
N VAL A 5 12.31 11.62 12.02
CA VAL A 5 10.84 11.70 11.90
C VAL A 5 10.19 11.26 13.21
N PRO A 6 9.58 12.17 13.98
CA PRO A 6 8.83 11.81 15.18
C PRO A 6 7.51 11.08 14.88
N ASP A 7 6.96 10.44 15.91
CA ASP A 7 5.60 9.91 15.92
C ASP A 7 4.54 11.01 16.14
N LEU A 8 3.27 10.60 16.33
CA LEU A 8 2.14 11.51 16.57
C LEU A 8 2.28 12.35 17.84
N ASP A 9 2.99 11.84 18.86
CA ASP A 9 3.22 12.52 20.14
C ASP A 9 4.48 13.40 20.12
N GLY A 10 5.19 13.45 18.98
CA GLY A 10 6.43 14.19 18.83
C GLY A 10 7.66 13.44 19.37
N ALA A 11 7.51 12.18 19.76
CA ALA A 11 8.61 11.36 20.27
C ALA A 11 9.41 10.76 19.11
N ALA A 12 10.71 10.56 19.32
CA ALA A 12 11.56 9.95 18.30
C ALA A 12 11.25 8.47 18.15
N VAL A 13 11.03 8.02 16.92
CA VAL A 13 10.78 6.61 16.63
C VAL A 13 12.12 5.86 16.52
N PRO A 14 12.29 4.72 17.23
CA PRO A 14 13.44 3.84 17.04
C PRO A 14 13.51 3.29 15.61
N GLU A 15 14.69 3.29 15.01
CA GLU A 15 14.91 2.89 13.62
C GLU A 15 14.46 1.45 13.34
N GLU A 16 14.60 0.55 14.31
CA GLU A 16 14.14 -0.84 14.26
C GLU A 16 12.63 -1.01 14.20
N GLN A 17 11.86 0.01 14.61
CA GLN A 17 10.41 0.00 14.50
C GLN A 17 9.94 0.52 13.14
N ILE A 18 10.80 1.14 12.35
CA ILE A 18 10.38 1.76 11.10
C ILE A 18 10.30 0.70 10.01
N LEU A 19 9.10 0.53 9.48
CA LEU A 19 8.82 -0.41 8.39
C LEU A 19 9.01 0.26 7.03
N GLY A 20 8.76 1.56 6.93
CA GLY A 20 8.99 2.31 5.69
C GLY A 20 8.57 3.77 5.74
N TYR A 21 9.04 4.51 4.75
CA TYR A 21 8.66 5.90 4.48
C TYR A 21 7.95 5.97 3.14
N GLY A 22 6.75 6.54 3.13
CA GLY A 22 6.04 6.95 1.93
C GLY A 22 6.23 8.43 1.64
N ARG A 23 5.52 8.95 0.62
CA ARG A 23 5.51 10.38 0.31
C ARG A 23 4.87 11.20 1.43
N SER A 24 3.76 10.70 1.97
CA SER A 24 2.90 11.39 2.94
C SER A 24 2.80 10.67 4.29
N GLY A 25 3.38 9.47 4.41
CA GLY A 25 3.21 8.64 5.61
C GLY A 25 4.52 8.03 6.10
N LEU A 26 4.61 7.87 7.42
CA LEU A 26 5.57 7.02 8.10
C LEU A 26 4.83 5.75 8.54
N VAL A 27 5.42 4.57 8.30
CA VAL A 27 4.89 3.29 8.76
C VAL A 27 5.81 2.72 9.84
N ILE A 28 5.26 2.49 11.02
CA ILE A 28 5.98 1.94 12.18
C ILE A 28 5.35 0.64 12.66
N ARG A 29 6.16 -0.26 13.21
CA ARG A 29 5.72 -1.47 13.87
C ARG A 29 5.28 -1.12 15.29
N VAL A 30 4.04 -1.47 15.61
CA VAL A 30 3.50 -1.38 16.97
C VAL A 30 3.01 -2.77 17.35
N GLU A 31 3.74 -3.43 18.27
CA GLU A 31 3.52 -4.82 18.66
C GLU A 31 3.56 -5.77 17.44
N ASN A 32 2.42 -6.37 17.09
CA ASN A 32 2.22 -7.27 15.94
C ASN A 32 1.40 -6.61 14.82
N THR A 33 1.38 -5.28 14.78
CA THR A 33 0.65 -4.49 13.77
C THR A 33 1.57 -3.45 13.13
N ALA A 34 1.12 -2.91 12.00
CA ALA A 34 1.75 -1.75 11.36
C ALA A 34 0.86 -0.52 11.56
N LEU A 35 1.43 0.59 12.02
CA LEU A 35 0.73 1.86 12.18
C LEU A 35 1.26 2.84 11.13
N LYS A 36 0.38 3.29 10.24
CA LYS A 36 0.67 4.37 9.29
C LYS A 36 0.19 5.69 9.88
N ILE A 37 1.08 6.67 9.94
CA ILE A 37 0.84 8.02 10.45
C ILE A 37 1.33 9.06 9.43
N PRO A 38 0.79 10.29 9.42
CA PRO A 38 1.29 11.38 8.59
C PRO A 38 2.79 11.59 8.78
N LEU A 39 3.50 11.75 7.68
CA LEU A 39 4.92 12.06 7.71
C LEU A 39 5.12 13.48 8.27
N ARG A 40 5.91 13.60 9.32
CA ARG A 40 6.26 14.88 9.95
C ARG A 40 7.77 14.94 10.18
N TYR A 41 8.46 15.89 9.57
CA TYR A 41 9.85 16.17 9.92
C TYR A 41 9.93 17.20 11.03
N ILE A 42 11.06 17.29 11.73
CA ILE A 42 11.30 18.29 12.78
C ILE A 42 11.03 19.73 12.31
N ARG A 43 11.22 20.00 11.00
CA ARG A 43 11.02 21.31 10.39
C ARG A 43 9.71 21.45 9.60
N SER A 44 8.85 20.44 9.61
CA SER A 44 7.57 20.52 8.90
C SER A 44 6.67 21.56 9.55
N SER A 45 6.03 22.38 8.72
CA SER A 45 4.96 23.27 9.18
C SER A 45 3.72 22.47 9.53
N ASP A 46 2.81 23.07 10.30
CA ASP A 46 1.52 22.43 10.60
C ASP A 46 0.70 22.21 9.32
N ASP A 47 0.76 23.13 8.35
CA ASP A 47 0.12 22.99 7.03
C ASP A 47 0.62 21.76 6.25
N GLU A 48 1.93 21.48 6.27
CA GLU A 48 2.50 20.28 5.62
C GLU A 48 1.99 18.98 6.28
N VAL A 49 1.90 18.97 7.61
CA VAL A 49 1.38 17.83 8.37
C VAL A 49 -0.12 17.64 8.10
N GLU A 50 -0.87 18.72 7.95
CA GLU A 50 -2.29 18.67 7.62
C GLU A 50 -2.53 18.11 6.21
N ILE A 51 -1.74 18.52 5.21
CA ILE A 51 -1.78 17.93 3.86
C ILE A 51 -1.53 16.41 3.92
N ASN A 52 -0.52 15.98 4.67
CA ASN A 52 -0.22 14.55 4.83
C ASN A 52 -1.35 13.81 5.57
N THR A 53 -1.99 14.48 6.54
CA THR A 53 -3.16 13.95 7.25
C THR A 53 -4.34 13.74 6.31
N GLU A 54 -4.63 14.69 5.43
CA GLU A 54 -5.67 14.53 4.41
C GLU A 54 -5.39 13.34 3.48
N VAL A 55 -4.13 13.11 3.10
CA VAL A 55 -3.77 11.95 2.25
C VAL A 55 -4.04 10.64 2.99
N ILE A 56 -3.70 10.54 4.28
CA ILE A 56 -4.04 9.37 5.10
C ILE A 56 -5.57 9.19 5.19
N GLN A 57 -6.33 10.25 5.38
CA GLN A 57 -7.79 10.18 5.45
C GLN A 57 -8.44 9.77 4.12
N ARG A 58 -7.88 10.20 2.98
CA ARG A 58 -8.32 9.73 1.64
C ARG A 58 -8.03 8.24 1.47
N GLU A 59 -6.85 7.78 1.87
CA GLU A 59 -6.52 6.34 1.85
C GLU A 59 -7.46 5.52 2.75
N GLN A 60 -7.81 6.03 3.94
CA GLN A 60 -8.80 5.40 4.82
C GLN A 60 -10.15 5.21 4.15
N GLU A 61 -10.59 6.16 3.31
CA GLU A 61 -11.83 6.00 2.56
C GLU A 61 -11.75 4.86 1.55
N ALA A 62 -10.58 4.63 0.93
CA ALA A 62 -10.37 3.45 0.09
C ALA A 62 -10.49 2.17 0.92
N TYR A 63 -9.87 2.09 2.10
CA TYR A 63 -10.03 0.93 2.99
C TYR A 63 -11.49 0.73 3.44
N ARG A 64 -12.24 1.80 3.74
CA ARG A 64 -13.68 1.71 4.05
C ARG A 64 -14.47 1.15 2.88
N ARG A 65 -14.18 1.62 1.66
CA ARG A 65 -14.81 1.11 0.43
C ARG A 65 -14.50 -0.36 0.20
N LEU A 66 -13.26 -0.76 0.44
CA LEU A 66 -12.79 -2.12 0.23
C LEU A 66 -13.34 -3.09 1.29
N GLY A 67 -13.52 -2.62 2.52
CA GLY A 67 -13.93 -3.43 3.65
C GLY A 67 -13.00 -4.63 3.83
N GLN A 68 -13.57 -5.79 4.14
CA GLN A 68 -12.83 -7.05 4.12
C GLN A 68 -12.71 -7.55 2.67
N CYS A 69 -11.68 -7.06 1.98
CA CYS A 69 -11.30 -7.55 0.65
C CYS A 69 -10.13 -8.52 0.78
N GLU A 70 -10.36 -9.79 0.44
CA GLU A 70 -9.28 -10.77 0.39
C GLU A 70 -8.19 -10.29 -0.59
N GLY A 71 -6.93 -10.47 -0.19
CA GLY A 71 -5.76 -9.96 -0.93
C GLY A 71 -5.44 -8.49 -0.68
N VAL A 72 -6.19 -7.77 0.15
CA VAL A 72 -5.82 -6.44 0.65
C VAL A 72 -5.34 -6.57 2.10
N VAL A 73 -4.32 -5.80 2.48
CA VAL A 73 -3.86 -5.76 3.89
C VAL A 73 -5.03 -5.34 4.78
N ALA A 74 -5.29 -6.12 5.83
CA ALA A 74 -6.41 -5.85 6.71
C ALA A 74 -6.24 -4.52 7.44
N CYS A 75 -7.22 -3.62 7.29
CA CYS A 75 -7.35 -2.44 8.14
C CYS A 75 -8.00 -2.85 9.46
N LEU A 76 -7.23 -2.73 10.55
CA LEU A 76 -7.63 -3.18 11.89
C LEU A 76 -8.34 -2.06 12.65
N GLU A 77 -7.83 -0.85 12.53
CA GLU A 77 -8.32 0.34 13.23
C GLU A 77 -7.97 1.60 12.45
N MET A 78 -8.80 2.63 12.55
CA MET A 78 -8.55 3.96 12.00
C MET A 78 -8.83 5.02 13.05
N SER A 79 -7.99 6.04 13.09
CA SER A 79 -8.23 7.30 13.77
C SER A 79 -8.17 8.45 12.76
N GLU A 80 -8.44 9.67 13.20
CA GLU A 80 -8.31 10.87 12.35
C GLU A 80 -6.92 11.02 11.71
N LYS A 81 -5.87 10.54 12.40
CA LYS A 81 -4.46 10.75 12.02
C LYS A 81 -3.67 9.46 11.88
N SER A 82 -4.32 8.29 11.88
CA SER A 82 -3.59 7.03 11.75
C SER A 82 -4.44 5.90 11.23
N THR A 83 -3.78 4.96 10.58
CA THR A 83 -4.36 3.72 10.09
C THR A 83 -3.54 2.55 10.63
N ARG A 84 -4.16 1.71 11.45
CA ARG A 84 -3.55 0.46 11.94
C ARG A 84 -3.88 -0.67 10.99
N LEU A 85 -2.85 -1.34 10.50
CA LEU A 85 -2.90 -2.40 9.50
C LEU A 85 -2.33 -3.70 10.07
N ALA A 86 -2.76 -4.83 9.52
CA ALA A 86 -2.11 -6.10 9.76
C ALA A 86 -0.64 -6.03 9.31
N LEU A 87 0.26 -6.55 10.15
CA LEU A 87 1.67 -6.61 9.82
C LEU A 87 1.92 -7.69 8.76
N MET A 88 2.74 -7.38 7.76
CA MET A 88 3.16 -8.31 6.71
C MET A 88 4.61 -8.71 6.97
N GLU A 89 4.81 -9.95 7.41
CA GLU A 89 6.06 -10.43 8.02
C GLU A 89 7.25 -10.40 7.05
N ASN A 90 6.99 -10.56 5.76
CA ASN A 90 8.02 -10.65 4.73
C ASN A 90 8.25 -9.32 4.00
N GLY A 91 7.56 -8.25 4.41
CA GLY A 91 7.72 -6.90 3.86
C GLY A 91 7.20 -6.78 2.43
N ASP A 92 7.72 -5.79 1.68
CA ASP A 92 7.33 -5.56 0.30
C ASP A 92 8.02 -6.52 -0.69
N LEU A 93 7.30 -6.84 -1.76
CA LEU A 93 7.73 -7.78 -2.78
C LEU A 93 9.05 -7.37 -3.42
N ARG A 94 9.25 -6.07 -3.69
CA ARG A 94 10.49 -5.56 -4.29
C ARG A 94 11.71 -5.84 -3.40
N SER A 95 11.62 -5.50 -2.11
CA SER A 95 12.67 -5.78 -1.14
C SER A 95 12.86 -7.28 -0.93
N TYR A 96 11.79 -8.07 -1.00
CA TYR A 96 11.86 -9.53 -0.84
C TYR A 96 12.65 -10.20 -1.97
N ILE A 97 12.31 -9.91 -3.23
CA ILE A 97 12.93 -10.56 -4.40
C ILE A 97 14.40 -10.19 -4.60
N THR A 98 14.83 -9.02 -4.11
CA THR A 98 16.25 -8.63 -4.12
C THR A 98 17.10 -9.44 -3.15
N LYS A 99 16.48 -10.00 -2.10
CA LYS A 99 17.15 -10.83 -1.10
C LYS A 99 17.04 -12.32 -1.41
N ILE A 100 15.91 -12.74 -1.95
CA ILE A 100 15.56 -14.14 -2.17
C ILE A 100 15.05 -14.31 -3.58
N ARG A 101 15.73 -15.14 -4.38
CA ARG A 101 15.25 -15.47 -5.74
C ARG A 101 14.04 -16.42 -5.66
N PRO A 102 12.83 -15.98 -6.03
CA PRO A 102 11.64 -16.81 -5.93
C PRO A 102 11.60 -17.85 -7.05
N SER A 103 11.04 -19.03 -6.75
CA SER A 103 10.81 -20.06 -7.77
C SER A 103 9.78 -19.60 -8.80
N ARG A 104 9.83 -20.16 -10.01
CA ARG A 104 8.85 -19.81 -11.05
C ARG A 104 7.41 -20.11 -10.62
N LEU A 105 7.20 -21.18 -9.86
CA LEU A 105 5.89 -21.53 -9.33
C LEU A 105 5.37 -20.47 -8.35
N LEU A 106 6.23 -19.95 -7.48
CA LEU A 106 5.88 -18.89 -6.54
C LEU A 106 5.56 -17.58 -7.27
N GLN A 107 6.33 -17.22 -8.30
CA GLN A 107 6.01 -16.05 -9.14
C GLN A 107 4.64 -16.17 -9.81
N LEU A 108 4.31 -17.35 -10.37
CA LEU A 108 3.01 -17.59 -10.98
C LEU A 108 1.87 -17.54 -9.95
N PHE A 109 2.12 -18.04 -8.73
CA PHE A 109 1.18 -17.94 -7.63
C PHE A 109 0.89 -16.48 -7.28
N TRP A 110 1.92 -15.67 -7.12
CA TRP A 110 1.82 -14.22 -6.89
C TRP A 110 1.06 -13.49 -7.98
N PHE A 111 1.37 -13.74 -9.25
CA PHE A 111 0.65 -13.09 -10.36
C PHE A 111 -0.85 -13.40 -10.35
N ARG A 112 -1.19 -14.64 -10.03
CA ARG A 112 -2.58 -15.06 -9.90
C ARG A 112 -3.27 -14.34 -8.74
N GLU A 113 -2.63 -14.25 -7.58
CA GLU A 113 -3.19 -13.53 -6.42
C GLU A 113 -3.39 -12.04 -6.69
N ILE A 114 -2.40 -11.40 -7.34
CA ILE A 114 -2.49 -9.97 -7.70
C ILE A 114 -3.67 -9.75 -8.65
N ALA A 115 -3.79 -10.57 -9.71
CA ALA A 115 -4.87 -10.44 -10.68
C ALA A 115 -6.26 -10.62 -10.06
N TYR A 116 -6.45 -11.65 -9.22
CA TYR A 116 -7.73 -11.85 -8.53
C TYR A 116 -8.05 -10.72 -7.58
N THR A 117 -7.05 -10.23 -6.84
CA THR A 117 -7.25 -9.13 -5.90
C THR A 117 -7.59 -7.84 -6.62
N LEU A 118 -6.91 -7.54 -7.73
CA LEU A 118 -7.18 -6.35 -8.53
C LEU A 118 -8.62 -6.36 -9.08
N SER A 119 -9.10 -7.51 -9.56
CA SER A 119 -10.51 -7.68 -9.94
C SER A 119 -11.46 -7.37 -8.77
N ARG A 120 -11.18 -7.90 -7.57
CA ARG A 120 -12.01 -7.65 -6.37
C ARG A 120 -12.01 -6.18 -5.92
N ILE A 121 -10.90 -5.47 -6.13
CA ILE A 121 -10.77 -4.04 -5.87
C ILE A 121 -11.62 -3.25 -6.88
N HIS A 122 -11.51 -3.57 -8.17
CA HIS A 122 -12.29 -2.96 -9.26
C HIS A 122 -13.80 -3.18 -9.10
N ASP A 123 -14.22 -4.37 -8.66
CA ASP A 123 -15.63 -4.68 -8.35
C ASP A 123 -16.19 -3.76 -7.25
N ARG A 124 -15.34 -3.26 -6.36
CA ARG A 124 -15.70 -2.29 -5.30
C ARG A 124 -15.54 -0.83 -5.72
N ARG A 125 -15.38 -0.58 -7.02
CA ARG A 125 -15.32 0.77 -7.61
C ARG A 125 -14.13 1.58 -7.08
N VAL A 126 -13.00 0.92 -6.92
CA VAL A 126 -11.70 1.53 -6.61
C VAL A 126 -10.75 1.23 -7.75
N ILE A 127 -10.04 2.24 -8.26
CA ILE A 127 -8.88 2.09 -9.16
C ILE A 127 -7.64 2.27 -8.28
N VAL A 128 -6.68 1.35 -8.35
CA VAL A 128 -5.49 1.36 -7.46
C VAL A 128 -4.54 2.49 -7.82
N ALA A 129 -4.34 2.75 -9.12
CA ALA A 129 -3.50 3.79 -9.70
C ALA A 129 -1.98 3.70 -9.41
N ASP A 130 -1.55 2.98 -8.38
CA ASP A 130 -0.13 2.68 -8.09
C ASP A 130 0.10 1.18 -7.82
N VAL A 131 -0.18 0.34 -8.82
CA VAL A 131 0.15 -1.10 -8.78
C VAL A 131 1.67 -1.25 -8.97
N SER A 132 2.41 -1.40 -7.88
CA SER A 132 3.87 -1.60 -7.92
C SER A 132 4.33 -2.62 -6.87
N SER A 133 5.48 -3.26 -7.09
CA SER A 133 6.05 -4.23 -6.16
C SER A 133 6.43 -3.68 -4.78
N ARG A 134 6.46 -2.34 -4.63
CA ARG A 134 6.61 -1.68 -3.31
C ARG A 134 5.31 -1.68 -2.51
N ASN A 135 4.17 -1.70 -3.19
CA ASN A 135 2.83 -1.65 -2.60
C ASN A 135 2.17 -3.03 -2.56
N LEU A 136 2.93 -4.08 -2.88
CA LEU A 136 2.55 -5.48 -2.74
C LEU A 136 3.37 -6.07 -1.59
N LEU A 137 2.71 -6.39 -0.49
CA LEU A 137 3.34 -6.94 0.70
C LEU A 137 3.13 -8.45 0.78
N LEU A 138 3.99 -9.13 1.52
CA LEU A 138 3.97 -10.58 1.72
C LEU A 138 3.66 -10.90 3.18
N ASP A 139 2.60 -11.67 3.41
CA ASP A 139 2.32 -12.24 4.73
C ASP A 139 3.28 -13.39 5.08
N ALA A 140 3.14 -13.95 6.28
CA ALA A 140 3.97 -15.06 6.78
C ALA A 140 4.02 -16.28 5.84
N ASP A 141 2.94 -16.55 5.10
CA ASP A 141 2.82 -17.68 4.17
C ASP A 141 3.25 -17.31 2.74
N LEU A 142 3.83 -16.12 2.55
CA LEU A 142 4.22 -15.56 1.26
C LEU A 142 3.03 -15.29 0.32
N SER A 143 1.83 -15.09 0.85
CA SER A 143 0.70 -14.61 0.05
C SER A 143 0.80 -13.11 -0.16
N ILE A 144 0.50 -12.65 -1.37
CA ILE A 144 0.55 -11.21 -1.69
C ILE A 144 -0.69 -10.49 -1.21
N LYS A 145 -0.47 -9.33 -0.59
CA LYS A 145 -1.49 -8.36 -0.22
C LYS A 145 -1.21 -6.98 -0.82
N PHE A 146 -2.23 -6.35 -1.38
CA PHE A 146 -2.18 -4.94 -1.74
C PHE A 146 -2.17 -4.07 -0.48
N CYS A 147 -1.31 -3.06 -0.47
CA CYS A 147 -1.33 -1.96 0.48
C CYS A 147 -1.21 -0.62 -0.27
N ASP A 148 -1.22 0.47 0.48
CA ASP A 148 -1.04 1.84 0.01
C ASP A 148 -2.04 2.28 -1.07
N PHE A 149 -3.17 2.83 -0.63
CA PHE A 149 -4.22 3.36 -1.52
C PHE A 149 -4.22 4.89 -1.59
N THR A 150 -3.09 5.53 -1.29
CA THR A 150 -2.98 7.00 -1.25
C THR A 150 -3.20 7.67 -2.61
N GLU A 151 -2.89 6.97 -3.71
CA GLU A 151 -3.09 7.44 -5.09
C GLU A 151 -4.40 6.91 -5.70
N SER A 152 -5.18 6.12 -4.95
CA SER A 152 -6.35 5.41 -5.51
C SER A 152 -7.51 6.35 -5.84
N SER A 153 -8.25 6.00 -6.88
CA SER A 153 -9.50 6.67 -7.24
C SER A 153 -10.69 5.89 -6.69
N ILE A 154 -11.48 6.53 -5.84
CA ILE A 154 -12.70 5.94 -5.26
C ILE A 154 -13.91 6.46 -6.04
N LEU A 155 -14.47 5.63 -6.91
CA LEU A 155 -15.56 6.02 -7.79
C LEU A 155 -16.93 5.89 -7.09
N PRO A 156 -17.99 6.55 -7.59
CA PRO A 156 -19.35 6.26 -7.16
C PRO A 156 -19.73 4.78 -7.37
N LEU A 157 -20.55 4.22 -6.48
CA LEU A 157 -20.97 2.80 -6.57
C LEU A 157 -21.68 2.46 -7.89
N ILE A 158 -22.43 3.43 -8.42
CA ILE A 158 -23.18 3.30 -9.68
C ILE A 158 -22.32 3.57 -10.93
N ALA A 159 -21.06 3.96 -10.76
CA ALA A 159 -20.20 4.27 -11.89
C ALA A 159 -19.92 3.01 -12.72
N ASN A 160 -19.89 3.18 -14.04
CA ASN A 160 -19.30 2.19 -14.93
C ASN A 160 -17.79 2.30 -14.86
N ILE A 161 -17.16 1.42 -14.08
CA ILE A 161 -15.70 1.45 -13.87
C ILE A 161 -14.93 1.18 -15.17
N GLU A 162 -15.48 0.42 -16.11
CA GLU A 162 -14.79 0.10 -17.37
C GLU A 162 -14.62 1.32 -18.28
N ALA A 163 -15.49 2.32 -18.13
CA ALA A 163 -15.45 3.58 -18.85
C ALA A 163 -14.87 4.74 -18.02
N ALA A 164 -14.50 4.48 -16.75
CA ALA A 164 -13.98 5.50 -15.86
C ALA A 164 -12.55 5.90 -16.29
N ASN A 165 -12.30 7.21 -16.20
CA ASN A 165 -10.99 7.81 -16.39
C ASN A 165 -10.87 8.95 -15.38
N ASP A 166 -10.11 8.72 -14.32
CA ASP A 166 -9.78 9.73 -13.32
C ASP A 166 -8.38 10.27 -13.60
N ASN A 167 -8.31 11.37 -14.35
CA ASN A 167 -7.04 12.05 -14.68
C ASN A 167 -5.99 11.14 -15.33
N GLY A 168 -6.43 10.16 -16.11
CA GLY A 168 -5.59 9.16 -16.77
C GLY A 168 -5.58 7.79 -16.08
N TYR A 169 -6.09 7.68 -14.85
CA TYR A 169 -6.21 6.40 -14.14
C TYR A 169 -7.49 5.67 -14.52
N SER A 170 -7.34 4.39 -14.86
CA SER A 170 -8.42 3.47 -15.21
C SER A 170 -8.07 2.03 -14.87
N ILE A 171 -9.02 1.11 -15.04
CA ILE A 171 -8.72 -0.33 -14.88
C ILE A 171 -7.64 -0.80 -15.85
N GLN A 172 -7.56 -0.18 -17.04
CA GLN A 172 -6.56 -0.55 -18.04
C GLN A 172 -5.17 -0.06 -17.64
N THR A 173 -5.05 1.08 -16.95
CA THR A 173 -3.76 1.51 -16.41
C THR A 173 -3.29 0.62 -15.27
N ASP A 174 -4.19 0.22 -14.37
CA ASP A 174 -3.86 -0.75 -13.30
C ASP A 174 -3.36 -2.09 -13.90
N ILE A 175 -4.04 -2.60 -14.93
CA ILE A 175 -3.64 -3.82 -15.64
C ILE A 175 -2.27 -3.64 -16.32
N GLY A 176 -2.02 -2.48 -16.92
CA GLY A 176 -0.73 -2.14 -17.52
C GLY A 176 0.41 -2.13 -16.49
N GLN A 177 0.16 -1.54 -15.32
CA GLN A 177 1.10 -1.51 -14.19
C GLN A 177 1.36 -2.92 -13.61
N LEU A 178 0.33 -3.77 -13.51
CA LEU A 178 0.51 -5.18 -13.19
C LEU A 178 1.45 -5.87 -14.20
N GLY A 179 1.27 -5.60 -15.50
CA GLY A 179 2.18 -6.07 -16.54
C GLY A 179 3.63 -5.62 -16.30
N ALA A 180 3.84 -4.39 -15.87
CA ALA A 180 5.16 -3.86 -15.53
C ALA A 180 5.78 -4.57 -14.31
N VAL A 181 5.00 -4.90 -13.27
CA VAL A 181 5.48 -5.72 -12.13
C VAL A 181 5.90 -7.11 -12.61
N ILE A 182 5.09 -7.76 -13.46
CA ILE A 182 5.36 -9.10 -13.97
C ILE A 182 6.66 -9.13 -14.78
N VAL A 183 6.88 -8.16 -15.66
CA VAL A 183 8.02 -8.14 -16.58
C VAL A 183 9.26 -7.52 -15.91
N GLY A 184 9.11 -6.36 -15.28
CA GLY A 184 10.23 -5.57 -14.76
C GLY A 184 10.94 -6.22 -13.59
N ASP A 185 10.19 -6.81 -12.66
CA ASP A 185 10.76 -7.31 -11.40
C ASP A 185 11.20 -8.78 -11.47
N PHE A 186 10.69 -9.55 -12.44
CA PHE A 186 10.98 -10.98 -12.55
C PHE A 186 11.79 -11.38 -13.80
N TYR A 187 11.89 -10.50 -14.81
CA TYR A 187 12.61 -10.81 -16.06
C TYR A 187 13.85 -9.95 -16.33
N VAL A 188 14.15 -8.95 -15.50
CA VAL A 188 15.40 -8.17 -15.62
C VAL A 188 16.47 -8.82 -14.75
N GLU A 189 17.00 -9.96 -15.20
CA GLU A 189 18.33 -10.49 -14.86
C GLU A 189 18.57 -11.76 -15.71
N ASN A 190 19.10 -11.56 -16.91
CA ASN A 190 19.86 -12.55 -17.68
C ASN A 190 21.21 -11.92 -18.05
#